data_AF-A0A821T9U3-F1
#
_entry.id   AF-A0A821T9U3-F1
#
_cell.length_a   1.000
_cell.length_b   1.000
_cell.length_c   1.000
_cell.angle_alpha   90.00
_cell.angle_beta   90.00
_cell.angle_gamma   90.00
#
_symmetry.space_group_name_H-M   'P 1'
#
loop_
_entity.id
_entity.type
_entity.pdbx_description
1 polymer ?
#
loop_
_entity_poly.entity_id
_entity_poly.type
_entity_poly.pdbx_seq_one_letter_code
_entity_poly.pdbx_strand_id
1 'polypeptide(L)'
;MVFRAIQICSSYKALHAELQIIRKISKKNGYPTNFVESIIKRQLNIKYVPPIPRPTTLSTDTVVLKIPYLGKESQVYGKLVTSSVAKQYPLKKVRVVYDVSDRIGRNFIIKDAVPDDLKSGVVYEATCSQCNNSYIGQTYRYLKTRINEHLSDQKKFLPITLKMPELNKKKKKVSQNPVPLYTGPITR
;
A
#
# COMPACT_ATOMS: atom_id res chain seq x y z
N MET A 1 19.65 6.71 -7.40
CA MET A 1 20.27 7.30 -8.61
C MET A 1 20.71 6.23 -9.60
N VAL A 2 21.61 5.30 -9.23
CA VAL A 2 22.14 4.25 -10.13
C VAL A 2 21.04 3.42 -10.84
N PHE A 3 20.03 2.94 -10.12
CA PHE A 3 18.92 2.18 -10.69
C PHE A 3 18.19 2.95 -11.81
N ARG A 4 17.91 4.24 -11.59
CA ARG A 4 17.24 5.11 -12.57
C ARG A 4 18.12 5.34 -13.81
N ALA A 5 19.43 5.59 -13.62
CA ALA A 5 20.36 5.75 -14.74
C ALA A 5 20.37 4.51 -15.65
N ILE A 6 20.43 3.33 -15.05
CA ILE A 6 20.40 2.06 -15.80
C ILE A 6 19.08 1.85 -16.56
N GLN A 7 17.95 2.35 -16.06
CA GLN A 7 16.64 2.22 -16.72
C GLN A 7 16.40 3.25 -17.82
N ILE A 8 16.86 4.49 -17.64
CA ILE A 8 16.51 5.63 -18.50
C ILE A 8 17.54 5.82 -19.62
N CYS A 9 18.82 5.54 -19.38
CA CYS A 9 19.85 5.75 -20.39
C CYS A 9 19.69 4.77 -21.56
N SER A 10 19.58 5.32 -22.77
CA SER A 10 19.42 4.56 -24.02
C SER A 10 20.75 4.03 -24.59
N SER A 11 21.86 4.72 -24.32
CA SER A 11 23.19 4.35 -24.83
C SER A 11 24.17 4.06 -23.70
N TYR A 12 25.10 3.13 -23.95
CA TYR A 12 26.20 2.83 -23.02
C TYR A 12 27.06 4.06 -22.71
N LYS A 13 27.32 4.93 -23.71
CA LYS A 13 28.11 6.16 -23.51
C LYS A 13 27.42 7.11 -22.53
N ALA A 14 26.10 7.29 -22.68
CA ALA A 14 25.30 8.13 -21.78
C ALA A 14 25.24 7.54 -20.36
N LEU A 15 25.05 6.22 -20.24
CA LEU A 15 25.07 5.53 -18.95
C LEU A 15 26.42 5.70 -18.24
N HIS A 16 27.54 5.57 -18.96
CA HIS A 16 28.86 5.78 -18.38
C HIS A 16 29.03 7.21 -17.85
N ALA A 17 28.65 8.22 -18.64
CA ALA A 17 28.71 9.62 -18.23
C ALA A 17 27.87 9.88 -16.97
N GLU A 18 26.64 9.36 -16.92
CA GLU A 18 25.78 9.45 -15.73
C GLU A 18 26.40 8.77 -14.50
N LEU A 19 27.00 7.58 -14.66
CA LEU A 19 27.70 6.91 -13.56
C LEU A 19 28.90 7.72 -13.04
N GLN A 20 29.62 8.43 -13.92
CA GLN A 20 30.71 9.34 -13.50
C GLN A 20 30.17 10.53 -12.70
N ILE A 21 29.04 11.12 -13.13
CA ILE A 21 28.37 12.19 -12.38
C ILE A 21 27.96 11.68 -11.00
N ILE A 22 27.33 10.50 -10.93
CA ILE A 22 26.92 9.87 -9.67
C ILE A 22 28.13 9.64 -8.75
N ARG A 23 29.25 9.15 -9.28
CA ARG A 23 30.50 8.98 -8.50
C ARG A 23 31.00 10.31 -7.94
N LYS A 24 31.05 11.35 -8.77
CA LYS A 24 31.51 12.69 -8.36
C LYS A 24 30.63 13.29 -7.27
N ILE A 25 29.30 13.22 -7.43
CA ILE A 25 28.33 13.69 -6.43
C ILE A 25 28.46 12.90 -5.14
N SER A 26 28.58 11.58 -5.23
CA SER A 26 28.70 10.70 -4.06
C SER A 26 29.99 10.97 -3.28
N LYS A 27 31.12 11.16 -3.97
CA LYS A 27 32.39 11.55 -3.33
C LYS A 27 32.29 12.93 -2.66
N LYS A 28 31.64 13.90 -3.33
CA LYS A 28 31.40 15.24 -2.76
C LYS A 28 30.54 15.19 -1.50
N ASN A 29 29.58 14.26 -1.44
CA ASN A 29 28.71 14.05 -0.29
C ASN A 29 29.33 13.13 0.79
N GLY A 30 30.61 12.78 0.70
CA GLY A 30 31.32 12.01 1.71
C GLY A 30 31.03 10.49 1.70
N TYR A 31 30.43 9.96 0.64
CA TYR A 31 30.21 8.50 0.55
C TYR A 31 31.53 7.77 0.20
N PRO A 32 31.84 6.63 0.87
CA PRO A 32 32.99 5.81 0.52
C PRO A 32 32.90 5.30 -0.93
N THR A 33 34.00 5.36 -1.67
CA THR A 33 34.05 4.91 -3.08
C THR A 33 33.72 3.43 -3.23
N ASN A 34 34.21 2.59 -2.31
CA ASN A 34 33.94 1.15 -2.30
C ASN A 34 32.45 0.84 -2.19
N PHE A 35 31.73 1.62 -1.36
CA PHE A 35 30.29 1.46 -1.21
C PHE A 35 29.56 1.81 -2.52
N VAL A 36 29.91 2.93 -3.15
CA VAL A 36 29.29 3.37 -4.42
C VAL A 36 29.54 2.35 -5.53
N GLU A 37 30.78 1.87 -5.69
CA GLU A 37 31.11 0.83 -6.67
C GLU A 37 30.38 -0.49 -6.39
N SER A 38 30.23 -0.88 -5.11
CA SER A 38 29.47 -2.09 -4.75
C SER A 38 28.02 -2.02 -5.23
N ILE A 39 27.40 -0.84 -5.13
CA ILE A 39 26.03 -0.60 -5.58
C ILE A 39 25.95 -0.63 -7.10
N ILE A 40 26.89 0.02 -7.80
CA ILE A 40 26.95 0.02 -9.27
C ILE A 40 27.09 -1.41 -9.78
N LYS A 41 28.06 -2.17 -9.24
CA LYS A 41 28.28 -3.58 -9.61
C LYS A 41 27.04 -4.42 -9.37
N ARG A 42 26.40 -4.30 -8.19
CA ARG A 42 25.18 -5.04 -7.87
C ARG A 42 24.05 -4.76 -8.88
N GLN A 43 23.84 -3.48 -9.22
CA GLN A 43 22.77 -3.09 -10.14
C GLN A 43 23.03 -3.52 -11.58
N LEU A 44 24.29 -3.46 -12.03
CA LEU A 44 24.67 -3.97 -13.35
C LEU A 44 24.51 -5.49 -13.40
N ASN A 45 24.92 -6.21 -12.36
CA ASN A 45 24.75 -7.66 -12.29
C ASN A 45 23.27 -8.07 -12.38
N ILE A 46 22.37 -7.35 -11.70
CA ILE A 46 20.93 -7.63 -11.77
C ILE A 46 20.38 -7.50 -13.20
N LYS A 47 20.91 -6.58 -14.02
CA LYS A 47 20.41 -6.33 -15.37
C LYS A 47 21.07 -7.21 -16.44
N TYR A 48 22.38 -7.43 -16.34
CA TYR A 48 23.17 -8.04 -17.41
C TYR A 48 23.64 -9.46 -17.13
N VAL A 49 23.65 -9.90 -15.87
CA VAL A 49 23.99 -11.28 -15.54
C VAL A 49 22.70 -12.10 -15.53
N PRO A 50 22.56 -13.11 -16.41
CA PRO A 50 21.39 -13.97 -16.38
C PRO A 50 21.31 -14.66 -15.00
N PRO A 51 20.10 -14.77 -14.41
CA PRO A 51 19.96 -15.51 -13.17
C PRO A 51 20.43 -16.93 -13.41
N ILE A 52 21.38 -17.39 -12.57
CA ILE A 52 21.76 -18.80 -12.53
C ILE A 52 20.46 -19.58 -12.34
N PRO A 53 20.16 -20.57 -13.20
CA PRO A 53 18.96 -21.37 -13.05
C PRO A 53 19.03 -22.00 -11.66
N ARG A 54 18.16 -21.53 -10.77
CA ARG A 54 17.99 -22.17 -9.47
C ARG A 54 17.44 -23.55 -9.78
N PRO A 55 17.95 -24.63 -9.15
CA PRO A 55 17.32 -25.92 -9.29
C PRO A 55 15.83 -25.74 -9.02
N THR A 56 15.00 -26.22 -9.93
CA THR A 56 13.54 -26.14 -9.84
C THR A 56 13.11 -26.88 -8.58
N THR A 57 13.10 -26.18 -7.45
CA THR A 57 12.48 -26.69 -6.25
C THR A 57 11.02 -26.87 -6.60
N LEU A 58 10.50 -28.10 -6.49
CA LEU A 58 9.08 -28.39 -6.55
C LEU A 58 8.33 -27.25 -5.84
N SER A 59 7.44 -26.58 -6.55
CA SER A 59 6.72 -25.43 -6.02
C SER A 59 5.90 -25.89 -4.82
N THR A 60 6.46 -25.77 -3.62
CA THR A 60 5.75 -26.16 -2.41
C THR A 60 4.62 -25.17 -2.22
N ASP A 61 3.38 -25.64 -2.38
CA ASP A 61 2.19 -24.87 -2.03
C ASP A 61 2.34 -24.39 -0.59
N THR A 62 2.59 -23.08 -0.45
CA THR A 62 2.84 -22.47 0.85
C THR A 62 1.51 -21.99 1.41
N VAL A 63 1.03 -22.66 2.45
CA VAL A 63 -0.19 -22.27 3.15
C VAL A 63 0.17 -21.28 4.25
N VAL A 64 -0.45 -20.10 4.24
CA VAL A 64 -0.23 -19.07 5.27
C VAL A 64 -1.31 -19.19 6.34
N LEU A 65 -0.90 -19.49 7.58
CA LEU A 65 -1.78 -19.54 8.75
C LEU A 65 -1.60 -18.27 9.57
N LYS A 66 -2.69 -17.53 9.79
CA LYS A 66 -2.70 -16.33 10.63
C LYS A 66 -3.23 -16.67 12.01
N ILE A 67 -2.46 -16.35 13.05
CA ILE A 67 -2.78 -16.67 14.44
C ILE A 67 -2.67 -15.41 15.28
N PRO A 68 -3.64 -15.09 16.16
CA PRO A 68 -3.51 -14.00 17.10
C PRO A 68 -2.34 -14.25 18.06
N TYR A 69 -1.48 -13.25 18.27
CA TYR A 69 -0.39 -13.33 19.24
C TYR A 69 -0.91 -13.08 20.66
N LEU A 70 -1.01 -14.14 21.46
CA LEU A 70 -1.43 -14.12 22.87
C LEU A 70 -0.25 -14.40 23.82
N GLY A 71 0.98 -14.35 23.31
CA GLY A 71 2.19 -14.67 24.06
C GLY A 71 2.80 -16.02 23.67
N LYS A 72 3.41 -16.71 24.65
CA LYS A 72 4.14 -17.98 24.43
C LYS A 72 3.22 -19.10 23.92
N GLU A 73 1.98 -19.16 24.39
CA GLU A 73 1.00 -20.17 23.98
C GLU A 73 0.73 -20.17 22.48
N SER A 74 0.57 -18.99 21.86
CA SER A 74 0.41 -18.88 20.41
C SER A 74 1.62 -19.45 19.65
N GLN A 75 2.82 -19.31 20.20
CA GLN A 75 4.04 -19.84 19.57
C GLN A 75 4.11 -21.37 19.68
N VAL A 76 3.72 -21.92 20.83
CA VAL A 76 3.61 -23.37 21.03
C VAL A 76 2.60 -23.94 20.04
N TYR A 77 1.42 -23.34 19.94
CA TYR A 77 0.39 -23.73 18.98
C TYR A 77 0.88 -23.66 17.53
N GLY A 78 1.55 -22.56 17.14
CA GLY A 78 2.11 -22.42 15.79
C GLY A 78 3.15 -23.48 15.46
N LYS A 79 4.01 -23.86 16.42
CA LYS A 79 4.97 -24.97 16.27
C LYS A 79 4.26 -26.30 16.11
N LEU A 80 3.28 -26.59 16.97
CA LEU A 80 2.49 -27.83 16.91
C LEU A 80 1.80 -28.00 15.55
N VAL A 81 1.13 -26.95 15.06
CA VAL A 81 0.46 -26.99 13.75
C VAL A 81 1.48 -27.19 12.62
N THR A 82 2.61 -26.49 12.67
CA THR A 82 3.66 -26.65 11.65
C THR A 82 4.22 -28.08 11.65
N SER A 83 4.50 -28.65 12.82
CA SER A 83 5.01 -30.01 12.96
C SER A 83 3.99 -31.08 12.53
N SER A 84 2.71 -30.90 12.87
CA SER A 84 1.64 -31.83 12.47
C SER A 84 1.41 -31.82 10.96
N VAL A 85 1.40 -30.64 10.34
CA VAL A 85 1.20 -30.54 8.88
C VAL A 85 2.42 -31.04 8.12
N ALA A 86 3.64 -30.83 8.62
CA ALA A 86 4.84 -31.39 8.01
C ALA A 86 4.84 -32.93 8.02
N LYS A 87 4.30 -33.55 9.08
CA LYS A 87 4.14 -35.01 9.18
C LYS A 87 3.09 -35.54 8.20
N GLN A 88 1.94 -34.88 8.10
CA GLN A 88 0.82 -35.34 7.27
C GLN A 88 0.97 -34.99 5.78
N TYR A 89 1.61 -33.87 5.47
CA TYR A 89 1.74 -33.34 4.11
C TYR A 89 3.16 -32.82 3.83
N PRO A 90 4.12 -33.72 3.49
CA PRO A 90 5.52 -33.35 3.24
C PRO A 90 5.73 -32.35 2.10
N LEU A 91 4.77 -32.29 1.16
CA LEU A 91 4.82 -31.40 -0.01
C LEU A 91 4.27 -29.99 0.27
N LYS A 92 3.59 -29.77 1.41
CA LYS A 92 2.98 -28.48 1.76
C LYS A 92 3.77 -27.79 2.87
N LYS A 93 4.15 -26.53 2.63
CA LYS A 93 4.86 -25.72 3.61
C LYS A 93 3.89 -24.80 4.34
N VAL A 94 3.80 -24.91 5.66
CA VAL A 94 3.01 -23.96 6.46
C VAL A 94 3.88 -22.80 6.88
N ARG A 95 3.41 -21.57 6.63
CA ARG A 95 4.00 -20.34 7.15
C ARG A 95 3.04 -19.76 8.20
N VAL A 96 3.45 -19.79 9.46
CA VAL A 96 2.71 -19.17 10.56
C VAL A 96 3.05 -17.69 10.62
N VAL A 97 2.03 -16.83 10.61
CA VAL A 97 2.14 -15.38 10.79
C VAL A 97 1.35 -15.02 12.03
N TYR A 98 2.02 -14.43 13.00
CA TYR A 98 1.40 -13.91 14.20
C TYR A 98 0.91 -12.49 13.94
N ASP A 99 -0.38 -12.24 14.14
CA ASP A 99 -0.97 -10.90 14.06
C ASP A 99 -1.55 -10.50 15.41
N VAL A 100 -1.67 -9.21 15.64
CA VAL A 100 -2.33 -8.68 16.83
C VAL A 100 -3.75 -8.31 16.42
N SER A 101 -4.73 -9.00 17.00
CA SER A 101 -6.16 -8.74 16.74
C SER A 101 -6.56 -7.33 17.13
N ASP A 102 -5.95 -6.75 18.15
CA ASP A 102 -6.36 -5.48 18.74
C ASP A 102 -5.18 -4.51 18.80
N ARG A 103 -4.88 -3.90 17.65
CA ARG A 103 -3.92 -2.79 17.60
C ARG A 103 -4.56 -1.56 18.21
N ILE A 104 -3.80 -0.81 19.01
CA ILE A 104 -4.25 0.43 19.65
C ILE A 104 -4.92 1.36 18.63
N GLY A 105 -4.36 1.55 17.44
CA GLY A 105 -4.95 2.40 16.39
C GLY A 105 -6.29 1.92 15.80
N ARG A 106 -6.74 0.69 16.09
CA ARG A 106 -8.09 0.22 15.73
C ARG A 106 -9.12 0.57 16.80
N ASN A 107 -8.71 0.54 18.07
CA ASN A 107 -9.59 0.82 19.22
C ASN A 107 -9.57 2.30 19.62
N PHE A 108 -8.54 3.03 19.22
CA PHE A 108 -8.39 4.45 19.46
C PHE A 108 -8.24 5.16 18.13
N ILE A 109 -9.29 5.86 17.71
CA ILE A 109 -9.23 6.80 16.60
C ILE A 109 -8.39 7.98 17.09
N ILE A 110 -7.12 8.02 16.71
CA ILE A 110 -6.14 9.02 17.19
C ILE A 110 -6.48 10.44 16.70
N LYS A 111 -7.27 10.57 15.61
CA LYS A 111 -7.63 11.85 15.00
C LYS A 111 -9.08 11.86 14.58
N ASP A 112 -9.75 12.98 14.79
CA ASP A 112 -11.11 13.19 14.30
C ASP A 112 -11.18 13.04 12.78
N ALA A 113 -12.27 12.42 12.32
CA ALA A 113 -12.54 12.32 10.89
C ALA A 113 -12.84 13.73 10.35
N VAL A 114 -11.96 14.23 9.47
CA VAL A 114 -12.19 15.51 8.79
C VAL A 114 -13.26 15.31 7.70
N PRO A 115 -14.35 16.10 7.72
CA PRO A 115 -15.34 16.10 6.65
C PRO A 115 -14.70 16.35 5.28
N ASP A 116 -15.25 15.75 4.22
CA ASP A 116 -14.64 15.79 2.88
C ASP A 116 -14.43 17.23 2.36
N ASP A 117 -15.36 18.13 2.67
CA ASP A 117 -15.30 19.56 2.32
C ASP A 117 -14.08 20.30 2.88
N LEU A 118 -13.57 19.84 4.02
CA LEU A 118 -12.45 20.44 4.74
C LEU A 118 -11.13 19.70 4.48
N LYS A 119 -11.12 18.71 3.57
CA LYS A 119 -9.87 18.05 3.18
C LYS A 119 -9.07 18.90 2.21
N SER A 120 -7.77 18.94 2.43
CA SER A 120 -6.75 19.59 1.58
C SER A 120 -5.82 18.54 0.97
N GLY A 121 -5.17 18.86 -0.15
CA GLY A 121 -4.25 17.94 -0.82
C GLY A 121 -4.96 16.76 -1.48
N VAL A 122 -6.23 16.93 -1.86
CA VAL A 122 -7.07 15.88 -2.44
C VAL A 122 -7.12 15.99 -3.96
N VAL A 123 -7.27 14.83 -4.60
CA VAL A 123 -7.65 14.72 -6.01
C VAL A 123 -9.18 14.58 -6.06
N TYR A 124 -9.83 15.38 -6.90
CA TYR A 124 -11.28 15.38 -7.07
C TYR A 124 -11.64 15.28 -8.55
N GLU A 125 -12.85 14.77 -8.80
CA GLU A 125 -13.47 14.75 -10.11
C GLU A 125 -14.64 15.74 -10.13
N ALA A 126 -14.68 16.59 -11.14
CA ALA A 126 -15.78 17.50 -11.43
C ALA A 126 -16.46 17.05 -12.72
N THR A 127 -17.70 16.58 -12.61
CA THR A 127 -18.49 16.07 -13.73
C THR A 127 -19.44 17.15 -14.23
N CYS A 128 -19.48 17.45 -15.53
CA CYS A 128 -20.50 18.35 -16.06
C CYS A 128 -21.87 17.67 -16.04
N SER A 129 -22.92 18.42 -15.69
CA SER A 129 -24.30 17.92 -15.70
C SER A 129 -24.93 17.93 -17.10
N GLN A 130 -24.45 18.82 -17.97
CA GLN A 130 -24.98 19.02 -19.32
C GLN A 130 -24.23 18.24 -20.41
N CYS A 131 -22.99 17.83 -20.14
CA CYS A 131 -22.22 16.98 -21.04
C CYS A 131 -21.51 15.88 -20.25
N ASN A 132 -21.27 14.72 -20.89
CA ASN A 132 -20.64 13.57 -20.25
C ASN A 132 -19.11 13.73 -20.07
N ASN A 133 -18.64 14.97 -19.88
CA ASN A 133 -17.24 15.30 -19.68
C ASN A 133 -16.95 15.42 -18.18
N SER A 134 -15.78 14.95 -17.78
CA SER A 134 -15.27 15.14 -16.42
C SER A 134 -13.88 15.77 -16.41
N TYR A 135 -13.62 16.56 -15.37
CA TYR A 135 -12.35 17.18 -15.08
C TYR A 135 -11.79 16.57 -13.80
N ILE A 136 -10.59 16.00 -13.89
CA ILE A 136 -9.86 15.49 -12.73
C ILE A 136 -8.82 16.53 -12.34
N GLY A 137 -8.93 17.05 -11.11
CA GLY A 137 -8.05 18.09 -10.58
C GLY A 137 -7.47 17.72 -9.23
N GLN A 138 -6.38 18.39 -8.85
CA GLN A 138 -5.83 18.34 -7.50
C GLN A 138 -5.96 19.73 -6.86
N THR A 139 -6.14 19.79 -5.54
CA THR A 139 -6.17 21.04 -4.78
C THR A 139 -5.35 20.95 -3.51
N TYR A 140 -4.52 21.97 -3.26
CA TYR A 140 -3.84 22.15 -1.98
C TYR A 140 -4.74 22.85 -0.93
N ARG A 141 -5.73 23.63 -1.37
CA ARG A 141 -6.72 24.28 -0.49
C ARG A 141 -7.81 23.30 -0.07
N TYR A 142 -8.65 23.69 0.88
CA TYR A 142 -9.86 22.94 1.23
C TYR A 142 -10.74 22.71 -0.01
N LEU A 143 -11.28 21.50 -0.12
CA LEU A 143 -12.11 21.11 -1.25
C LEU A 143 -13.29 22.07 -1.43
N LYS A 144 -13.94 22.49 -0.34
CA LYS A 144 -15.02 23.50 -0.37
C LYS A 144 -14.62 24.79 -1.05
N THR A 145 -13.41 25.28 -0.79
CA THR A 145 -12.88 26.50 -1.42
C THR A 145 -12.72 26.28 -2.92
N ARG A 146 -12.15 25.14 -3.33
CA ARG A 146 -11.94 24.83 -4.75
C ARG A 146 -13.25 24.65 -5.51
N ILE A 147 -14.26 24.05 -4.87
CA ILE A 147 -15.61 23.93 -5.40
C ILE A 147 -16.20 25.32 -5.63
N ASN A 148 -16.10 26.23 -4.65
CA ASN A 148 -16.63 27.58 -4.76
C ASN A 148 -15.93 28.42 -5.82
N GLU A 149 -14.62 28.22 -6.03
CA GLU A 149 -13.87 28.85 -7.13
C GLU A 149 -14.45 28.41 -8.48
N HIS A 150 -14.57 27.10 -8.72
CA HIS A 150 -15.16 26.57 -9.94
C HIS A 150 -16.59 27.09 -10.16
N LEU A 151 -17.44 27.02 -9.13
CA LEU A 151 -18.82 27.53 -9.22
C LEU A 151 -18.88 29.04 -9.46
N SER A 152 -17.96 29.82 -8.88
CA SER A 152 -17.90 31.27 -9.11
C SER A 152 -17.42 31.61 -10.51
N ASP A 153 -16.44 30.86 -11.04
CA ASP A 153 -16.00 31.00 -12.43
C ASP A 153 -17.10 30.57 -13.40
N GLN A 154 -17.88 29.56 -13.04
CA GLN A 154 -19.05 29.09 -13.78
C GLN A 154 -20.28 29.99 -13.67
N LYS A 155 -20.39 30.89 -12.70
CA LYS A 155 -21.45 31.92 -12.71
C LYS A 155 -21.33 32.88 -13.91
N LYS A 156 -20.20 32.83 -14.64
CA LYS A 156 -20.08 33.44 -15.97
C LYS A 156 -20.70 32.58 -17.09
N PHE A 157 -20.90 31.27 -16.87
CA PHE A 157 -21.42 30.28 -17.83
C PHE A 157 -22.06 29.03 -17.13
N LEU A 158 -23.28 29.12 -16.56
CA LEU A 158 -24.27 28.05 -16.14
C LEU A 158 -23.82 26.74 -15.39
N PRO A 159 -24.68 26.08 -14.59
CA PRO A 159 -24.26 25.32 -13.40
C PRO A 159 -23.89 23.83 -13.62
N ILE A 160 -22.70 23.44 -13.15
CA ILE A 160 -22.25 22.05 -13.01
C ILE A 160 -22.66 21.42 -11.66
N THR A 161 -23.11 20.16 -11.71
CA THR A 161 -23.36 19.33 -10.52
C THR A 161 -22.12 18.49 -10.20
N LEU A 162 -21.43 18.79 -9.10
CA LEU A 162 -20.30 18.00 -8.62
C LEU A 162 -20.81 16.78 -7.85
N LYS A 163 -20.67 15.59 -8.43
CA LYS A 163 -20.81 14.33 -7.67
C LYS A 163 -19.44 13.87 -7.20
N MET A 164 -19.38 13.38 -5.96
CA MET A 164 -18.18 12.75 -5.44
C MET A 164 -17.98 11.39 -6.12
N PRO A 165 -16.76 11.04 -6.57
CA PRO A 165 -16.45 9.66 -6.89
C PRO A 165 -16.51 8.84 -5.59
N GLU A 166 -17.33 7.80 -5.57
CA GLU A 166 -17.37 6.85 -4.47
C GLU A 166 -15.98 6.26 -4.28
N LEU A 167 -15.33 6.55 -3.15
CA LEU A 167 -14.21 5.74 -2.71
C LEU A 167 -14.73 4.31 -2.60
N ASN A 168 -14.17 3.41 -3.42
CA ASN A 168 -14.40 1.98 -3.41
C ASN A 168 -14.00 1.41 -2.03
N LYS A 169 -14.88 1.59 -1.04
CA LYS A 169 -14.83 0.96 0.26
C LYS A 169 -15.24 -0.49 0.01
N LYS A 170 -14.24 -1.37 -0.18
CA LYS A 170 -14.43 -2.81 0.08
C LYS A 170 -14.86 -2.96 1.54
N LYS A 171 -16.17 -2.83 1.80
CA LYS A 171 -16.79 -3.20 3.07
C LYS A 171 -16.64 -4.71 3.20
N LYS A 172 -15.72 -5.17 4.05
CA LYS A 172 -15.86 -6.50 4.64
C LYS A 172 -17.18 -6.50 5.41
N LYS A 173 -18.19 -7.22 4.90
CA LYS A 173 -19.38 -7.57 5.69
C LYS A 173 -18.89 -8.35 6.92
N VAL A 174 -18.88 -7.70 8.07
CA VAL A 174 -18.92 -8.38 9.36
C VAL A 174 -20.39 -8.72 9.56
N SER A 175 -20.72 -10.00 9.49
CA SER A 175 -22.04 -10.52 9.86
C SER A 175 -22.23 -10.32 11.36
N GLN A 176 -22.93 -9.25 11.75
CA GLN A 176 -23.52 -9.16 13.07
C GLN A 176 -24.85 -9.91 13.01
N ASN A 177 -24.86 -11.12 13.55
CA ASN A 177 -26.12 -11.79 13.88
C ASN A 177 -26.77 -11.01 15.03
N PRO A 178 -28.07 -10.67 14.96
CA PRO A 178 -28.74 -9.96 16.05
C PRO A 178 -28.85 -10.89 17.27
N VAL A 179 -28.41 -10.38 18.43
CA VAL A 179 -28.57 -11.00 19.74
C VAL A 179 -30.05 -10.89 20.14
N PRO A 180 -30.76 -11.99 20.46
CA PRO A 180 -32.15 -11.92 20.89
C PRO A 180 -32.26 -11.33 22.30
N LEU A 181 -33.12 -10.32 22.44
CA LEU A 181 -33.57 -9.76 23.72
C LEU A 181 -34.44 -10.80 24.43
N TYR A 182 -33.96 -11.30 25.58
CA TYR A 182 -34.73 -12.21 26.43
C TYR A 182 -35.63 -11.38 27.37
N THR A 183 -36.94 -11.39 27.12
CA THR A 183 -37.95 -10.85 28.05
C THR A 183 -38.48 -11.99 28.92
N GLY A 184 -37.92 -12.13 30.12
CA GLY A 184 -38.48 -12.98 31.17
C GLY A 184 -39.51 -12.21 32.02
N PRO A 185 -40.50 -12.90 32.62
CA PRO A 185 -41.61 -12.26 33.31
C PRO A 185 -41.19 -11.67 34.66
N ILE A 186 -41.63 -10.43 34.91
CA ILE A 186 -41.58 -9.79 36.22
C ILE A 186 -42.78 -10.30 37.02
N THR A 187 -42.55 -11.17 37.99
CA THR A 187 -43.54 -11.46 39.04
C THR A 187 -43.37 -10.46 40.18
N ARG A 188 -44.51 -9.96 40.67
CA ARG A 188 -44.64 -9.00 41.77
C ARG A 188 -44.11 -9.51 43.09
#